data_AF-A0A1I3LJI0-F1
#
_entry.id   AF-A0A1I3LJI0-F1
#
_cell.length_a   1.000
_cell.length_b   1.000
_cell.length_c   1.000
_cell.angle_alpha   90.00
_cell.angle_beta   90.00
_cell.angle_gamma   90.00
#
_symmetry.space_group_name_H-M   'P 1'
#
loop_
_entity.id
_entity.type
_entity.pdbx_description
1 polymer ?
#
loop_
_entity_poly.entity_id
_entity_poly.type
_entity_poly.pdbx_seq_one_letter_code
_entity_poly.pdbx_strand_id
1 'polypeptide(L)'
;MKQLTTLLLFFLSINLSYSQGAGLTKEETVKYINKKLKEVEGYKTSWSNDATAYILENKMESLGDGKYNYINYYSNGENYCTSDKTSSSGSRFNNEFKAIHIKSMEEISEAKANKSIGRIRVTLHEKAVKWWARDFSLNSEDVYRKVFLYTDYWGNAQYTDDYSHTKYWCTNSDRDITYDGDFVLYYSKVDAEDGKKLLKALQYLVDLEKAEDDPFG
;
A
#
# COMPACT_ATOMS: atom_id res chain seq x y z
N MET A 1 -60.11 -9.45 16.78
CA MET A 1 -59.33 -9.03 15.59
C MET A 1 -58.35 -7.89 15.86
N LYS A 2 -58.72 -6.78 16.51
CA LYS A 2 -57.80 -5.64 16.76
C LYS A 2 -56.54 -5.98 17.60
N GLN A 3 -56.63 -6.90 18.57
CA GLN A 3 -55.48 -7.27 19.42
C GLN A 3 -54.44 -8.15 18.70
N LEU A 4 -54.85 -8.93 17.69
CA LEU A 4 -53.94 -9.77 16.91
C LEU A 4 -53.08 -8.90 15.96
N THR A 5 -53.65 -7.81 15.45
CA THR A 5 -52.96 -6.87 14.56
C THR A 5 -51.85 -6.10 15.29
N THR A 6 -52.09 -5.72 16.55
CA THR A 6 -51.09 -5.00 17.36
C THR A 6 -49.91 -5.89 17.74
N LEU A 7 -50.16 -7.17 18.03
CA LEU A 7 -49.09 -8.14 18.35
C LEU A 7 -48.20 -8.40 17.12
N LEU A 8 -48.79 -8.51 15.93
CA LEU A 8 -48.04 -8.73 14.68
C LEU A 8 -47.13 -7.54 14.32
N LEU A 9 -47.60 -6.31 14.57
CA LEU A 9 -46.81 -5.08 14.35
C LEU A 9 -45.63 -4.96 15.32
N PHE A 10 -45.78 -5.47 16.55
CA PHE A 10 -44.69 -5.48 17.54
C PHE A 10 -43.58 -6.49 17.18
N PHE A 11 -43.94 -7.63 16.57
CA PHE A 11 -42.95 -8.58 16.06
C PHE A 11 -42.29 -8.13 14.74
N LEU A 12 -42.99 -7.34 13.91
CA LEU A 12 -42.38 -6.74 12.71
C LEU A 12 -41.36 -5.64 13.06
N SER A 13 -41.60 -4.82 14.10
CA SER A 13 -40.68 -3.75 14.51
C SER A 13 -39.39 -4.26 15.16
N ILE A 14 -39.43 -5.41 15.82
CA ILE A 14 -38.25 -6.05 16.41
C ILE A 14 -37.32 -6.60 15.31
N ASN A 15 -37.86 -7.05 14.17
CA ASN A 15 -37.05 -7.52 13.04
C ASN A 15 -36.51 -6.39 12.14
N LEU A 16 -37.12 -5.20 12.16
CA LEU A 16 -36.65 -4.04 11.39
C LEU A 16 -35.51 -3.26 12.07
N SER A 17 -35.16 -3.60 13.31
CA SER A 17 -34.10 -2.93 14.07
C SER A 17 -32.72 -3.58 13.91
N TYR A 18 -32.60 -4.67 13.15
CA TYR A 18 -31.32 -5.28 12.75
C TYR A 18 -30.82 -4.74 11.40
N SER A 19 -31.06 -3.46 11.10
CA SER A 19 -30.13 -2.72 10.25
C SER A 19 -28.89 -2.37 11.08
N GLN A 20 -28.16 -3.38 11.56
CA GLN A 20 -26.73 -3.20 11.84
C GLN A 20 -26.14 -2.78 10.48
N GLY A 21 -25.84 -1.48 10.37
CA GLY A 21 -25.59 -0.82 9.10
C GLY A 21 -24.62 -1.63 8.27
N ALA A 22 -24.97 -1.87 7.00
CA ALA A 22 -24.11 -2.55 6.04
C ALA A 22 -22.77 -1.80 5.97
N GLY A 23 -21.81 -2.26 6.78
CA GLY A 23 -20.42 -1.89 6.65
C GLY A 23 -19.89 -2.45 5.34
N LEU A 24 -18.83 -1.86 4.83
CA LEU A 24 -18.21 -2.33 3.59
C LEU A 24 -17.69 -3.77 3.80
N THR A 25 -17.79 -4.63 2.79
CA THR A 25 -17.07 -5.91 2.83
C THR A 25 -15.55 -5.69 2.78
N LYS A 26 -14.75 -6.75 2.94
CA LYS A 26 -13.29 -6.68 2.74
C LYS A 26 -12.94 -6.16 1.34
N GLU A 27 -13.59 -6.70 0.32
CA GLU A 27 -13.38 -6.30 -1.08
C GLU A 27 -13.77 -4.83 -1.31
N GLU A 28 -14.89 -4.39 -0.74
CA GLU A 28 -15.34 -3.01 -0.83
C GLU A 28 -14.40 -2.05 -0.09
N THR A 29 -13.87 -2.47 1.05
CA THR A 29 -12.89 -1.70 1.84
C THR A 29 -11.57 -1.56 1.08
N VAL A 30 -11.05 -2.65 0.50
CA VAL A 30 -9.85 -2.63 -0.36
C VAL A 30 -10.07 -1.75 -1.59
N LYS A 31 -11.26 -1.84 -2.22
CA LYS A 31 -11.62 -0.99 -3.37
C LYS A 31 -11.66 0.49 -2.99
N TYR A 32 -12.16 0.82 -1.80
CA TYR A 32 -12.15 2.18 -1.27
C TYR A 32 -10.72 2.68 -1.04
N ILE A 33 -9.87 1.87 -0.39
CA ILE A 33 -8.45 2.18 -0.17
C ILE A 33 -7.75 2.45 -1.51
N ASN A 34 -7.92 1.56 -2.49
CA ASN A 34 -7.34 1.72 -3.82
C ASN A 34 -7.80 2.98 -4.55
N LYS A 35 -9.08 3.34 -4.42
CA LYS A 35 -9.59 4.61 -4.97
C LYS A 35 -8.80 5.78 -4.41
N LYS A 36 -8.50 5.79 -3.10
CA LYS A 36 -7.74 6.85 -2.44
C LYS A 36 -6.26 6.85 -2.77
N LEU A 37 -5.63 5.67 -2.83
CA LEU A 37 -4.23 5.55 -3.21
C LEU A 37 -3.99 6.03 -4.66
N LYS A 38 -4.94 5.78 -5.57
CA LYS A 38 -4.84 6.18 -6.97
C LYS A 38 -4.86 7.70 -7.18
N GLU A 39 -5.44 8.47 -6.26
CA GLU A 39 -5.57 9.94 -6.39
C GLU A 39 -4.21 10.67 -6.43
N VAL A 40 -3.10 10.01 -6.05
CA VAL A 40 -1.73 10.58 -6.13
C VAL A 40 -0.93 10.14 -7.34
N GLU A 41 -1.45 9.23 -8.19
CA GLU A 41 -0.76 8.87 -9.43
C GLU A 41 -0.56 10.12 -10.32
N GLY A 42 0.64 10.29 -10.85
CA GLY A 42 1.08 11.47 -11.61
C GLY A 42 1.59 12.64 -10.76
N TYR A 43 1.44 12.60 -9.42
CA TYR A 43 2.03 13.62 -8.56
C TYR A 43 3.51 13.32 -8.25
N LYS A 44 4.30 14.38 -8.05
CA LYS A 44 5.70 14.28 -7.60
C LYS A 44 5.78 14.14 -6.09
N THR A 45 6.53 13.17 -5.58
CA THR A 45 6.91 13.12 -4.16
C THR A 45 8.41 13.36 -4.00
N SER A 46 8.83 13.87 -2.84
CA SER A 46 10.24 14.12 -2.53
C SER A 46 10.73 13.16 -1.44
N TRP A 47 11.85 12.47 -1.67
CA TRP A 47 12.37 11.46 -0.75
C TRP A 47 13.45 12.02 0.18
N SER A 48 14.18 13.01 -0.31
CA SER A 48 15.26 13.70 0.38
C SER A 48 15.43 15.10 -0.22
N ASN A 49 16.37 15.89 0.29
CA ASN A 49 16.37 17.35 0.16
C ASN A 49 16.29 17.93 -1.26
N ASP A 50 16.62 17.17 -2.32
CA ASP A 50 16.65 17.65 -3.71
C ASP A 50 16.15 16.63 -4.76
N ALA A 51 15.68 15.44 -4.34
CA ALA A 51 15.26 14.38 -5.28
C ALA A 51 13.74 14.21 -5.31
N THR A 52 13.12 14.51 -6.46
CA THR A 52 11.69 14.30 -6.70
C THR A 52 11.47 13.16 -7.68
N ALA A 53 10.44 12.34 -7.43
CA ALA A 53 9.99 11.29 -8.33
C ALA A 53 8.46 11.33 -8.49
N TYR A 54 7.96 11.01 -9.68
CA TYR A 54 6.53 10.81 -9.94
C TYR A 54 6.09 9.49 -9.32
N ILE A 55 4.91 9.49 -8.69
CA ILE A 55 4.21 8.27 -8.30
C ILE A 55 3.47 7.76 -9.54
N LEU A 56 3.84 6.60 -10.05
CA LEU A 56 3.27 6.01 -11.26
C LEU A 56 2.30 4.86 -10.98
N GLU A 57 2.41 4.21 -9.83
CA GLU A 57 1.48 3.19 -9.35
C GLU A 57 1.40 3.28 -7.83
N ASN A 58 0.19 3.26 -7.27
CA ASN A 58 -0.01 3.26 -5.83
C ASN A 58 -1.31 2.50 -5.51
N LYS A 59 -1.19 1.24 -5.09
CA LYS A 59 -2.36 0.37 -4.89
C LYS A 59 -2.08 -0.78 -3.94
N MET A 60 -3.14 -1.42 -3.48
CA MET A 60 -3.14 -2.60 -2.65
C MET A 60 -3.92 -3.73 -3.34
N GLU A 61 -3.31 -4.90 -3.44
CA GLU A 61 -3.92 -6.10 -4.02
C GLU A 61 -4.21 -7.12 -2.92
N SER A 62 -5.39 -7.75 -2.95
CA SER A 62 -5.66 -8.91 -2.09
C SER A 62 -4.98 -10.14 -2.71
N LEU A 63 -4.27 -10.89 -1.88
CA LEU A 63 -3.63 -12.15 -2.27
C LEU A 63 -4.41 -13.38 -1.77
N GLY A 64 -5.54 -13.18 -1.10
CA GLY A 64 -6.27 -14.22 -0.39
C GLY A 64 -5.75 -14.48 1.03
N ASP A 65 -6.51 -15.23 1.84
CA ASP A 65 -6.15 -15.63 3.21
C ASP A 65 -5.72 -14.46 4.13
N GLY A 66 -6.39 -13.31 3.99
CA GLY A 66 -6.10 -12.08 4.73
C GLY A 66 -4.75 -11.44 4.41
N LYS A 67 -4.09 -11.87 3.33
CA LYS A 67 -2.83 -11.32 2.82
C LYS A 67 -3.09 -10.23 1.78
N TYR A 68 -2.27 -9.19 1.83
CA TYR A 68 -2.33 -8.02 0.98
C TYR A 68 -0.94 -7.70 0.45
N ASN A 69 -0.85 -7.25 -0.80
CA ASN A 69 0.36 -6.68 -1.37
C ASN A 69 0.15 -5.19 -1.62
N TYR A 70 0.86 -4.33 -0.89
CA TYR A 70 0.92 -2.90 -1.18
C TYR A 70 2.04 -2.60 -2.18
N ILE A 71 1.64 -2.09 -3.34
CA ILE A 71 2.51 -1.77 -4.47
C ILE A 71 2.65 -0.26 -4.59
N ASN A 72 3.90 0.19 -4.64
CA ASN A 72 4.22 1.57 -4.98
C ASN A 72 5.32 1.64 -6.04
N TYR A 73 5.13 2.45 -7.05
CA TYR A 73 6.09 2.64 -8.13
C TYR A 73 6.40 4.12 -8.33
N TYR A 74 7.69 4.44 -8.36
CA TYR A 74 8.18 5.80 -8.59
C TYR A 74 9.13 5.87 -9.78
N SER A 75 9.15 7.01 -10.46
CA SER A 75 10.09 7.29 -11.55
C SER A 75 10.58 8.73 -11.50
N ASN A 76 11.84 8.97 -11.85
CA ASN A 76 12.36 10.33 -12.04
C ASN A 76 11.84 11.01 -13.33
N GLY A 77 11.15 10.26 -14.20
CA GLY A 77 10.48 10.75 -15.41
C GLY A 77 8.97 10.53 -15.38
N GLU A 78 8.25 11.27 -16.22
CA GLU A 78 6.77 11.18 -16.35
C GLU A 78 6.30 9.89 -17.02
N ASN A 79 7.20 9.21 -17.75
CA ASN A 79 6.84 8.11 -18.63
C ASN A 79 7.22 6.74 -18.07
N TYR A 80 6.35 5.78 -18.36
CA TYR A 80 6.44 4.37 -17.98
C TYR A 80 7.28 3.63 -19.02
N CYS A 81 8.57 3.37 -18.76
CA CYS A 81 9.44 2.53 -19.62
C CYS A 81 9.18 2.69 -21.13
N THR A 82 8.98 3.92 -21.62
CA THR A 82 8.71 4.13 -23.04
C THR A 82 10.04 4.14 -23.76
N SER A 83 10.08 3.55 -24.94
CA SER A 83 11.27 3.48 -25.81
C SER A 83 11.82 4.85 -26.24
N ASP A 84 11.15 5.94 -25.87
CA ASP A 84 11.48 7.30 -26.26
C ASP A 84 12.51 7.89 -25.29
N LYS A 85 13.78 7.51 -25.52
CA LYS A 85 15.05 8.24 -25.33
C LYS A 85 15.26 9.20 -24.15
N THR A 86 14.38 9.25 -23.16
CA THR A 86 14.53 10.05 -21.96
C THR A 86 15.03 9.14 -20.86
N SER A 87 16.18 9.49 -20.30
CA SER A 87 16.81 8.71 -19.26
C SER A 87 15.91 8.65 -18.04
N SER A 88 15.17 7.55 -17.90
CA SER A 88 14.24 7.34 -16.79
C SER A 88 14.75 6.21 -15.92
N SER A 89 14.81 6.46 -14.62
CA SER A 89 15.05 5.47 -13.59
C SER A 89 13.88 5.47 -12.63
N GLY A 90 13.54 4.30 -12.13
CA GLY A 90 12.49 4.17 -11.16
C GLY A 90 12.59 2.90 -10.35
N SER A 91 11.73 2.84 -9.35
CA SER A 91 11.78 1.84 -8.30
C SER A 91 10.36 1.42 -7.98
N ARG A 92 10.07 0.12 -8.13
CA ARG A 92 8.78 -0.49 -7.79
C ARG A 92 8.94 -1.33 -6.53
N PHE A 93 8.22 -0.96 -5.48
CA PHE A 93 8.20 -1.60 -4.18
C PHE A 93 6.91 -2.39 -4.01
N ASN A 94 7.02 -3.53 -3.37
CA ASN A 94 5.91 -4.39 -3.01
C ASN A 94 6.09 -4.80 -1.55
N ASN A 95 4.99 -4.77 -0.80
CA ASN A 95 4.95 -5.06 0.62
C ASN A 95 3.82 -6.07 0.82
N GLU A 96 4.17 -7.35 0.97
CA GLU A 96 3.25 -8.40 1.35
C GLU A 96 3.09 -8.44 2.86
N PHE A 97 1.87 -8.33 3.35
CA PHE A 97 1.56 -8.35 4.78
C PHE A 97 0.17 -8.95 5.04
N LYS A 98 -0.13 -9.28 6.29
CA LYS A 98 -1.50 -9.55 6.75
C LYS A 98 -2.03 -8.34 7.53
N ALA A 99 -3.27 -7.94 7.29
CA ALA A 99 -3.82 -6.76 7.98
C ALA A 99 -3.87 -6.96 9.51
N ILE A 100 -4.15 -8.19 9.98
CA ILE A 100 -4.12 -8.53 11.43
C ILE A 100 -2.77 -8.25 12.10
N HIS A 101 -1.67 -8.16 11.34
CA HIS A 101 -0.34 -7.87 11.87
C HIS A 101 -0.01 -6.38 11.91
N ILE A 102 -0.93 -5.50 11.52
CA ILE A 102 -0.77 -4.05 11.66
C ILE A 102 -0.78 -3.70 13.15
N LYS A 103 0.35 -3.18 13.63
CA LYS A 103 0.58 -2.75 15.00
C LYS A 103 0.12 -1.30 15.21
N SER A 104 0.44 -0.42 14.28
CA SER A 104 0.05 1.00 14.34
C SER A 104 0.02 1.64 12.96
N MET A 105 -0.76 2.71 12.84
CA MET A 105 -0.83 3.55 11.65
C MET A 105 -0.85 5.01 12.06
N GLU A 106 -0.02 5.83 11.43
CA GLU A 106 0.09 7.25 11.75
C GLU A 106 0.33 8.08 10.49
N GLU A 107 -0.29 9.26 10.42
CA GLU A 107 0.10 10.25 9.41
C GLU A 107 1.48 10.81 9.80
N ILE A 108 2.42 10.79 8.86
CA ILE A 108 3.76 11.35 9.06
C ILE A 108 3.92 12.64 8.26
N SER A 109 4.52 13.66 8.87
CA SER A 109 4.76 14.95 8.24
C SER A 109 5.97 14.90 7.28
N GLU A 110 5.91 15.67 6.20
CA GLU A 110 7.06 15.88 5.32
C GLU A 110 8.05 16.90 5.90
N ALA A 111 9.34 16.74 5.59
CA ALA A 111 10.38 17.74 5.86
C ALA A 111 10.44 18.87 4.80
N LYS A 112 9.91 18.67 3.59
CA LYS A 112 9.82 19.69 2.52
C LYS A 112 8.62 19.45 1.60
N ALA A 113 7.98 20.55 1.22
CA ALA A 113 6.64 20.66 0.66
C ALA A 113 6.43 19.98 -0.71
N ASN A 114 5.68 18.86 -0.71
CA ASN A 114 4.52 18.78 -1.59
C ASN A 114 3.23 18.80 -0.75
N LYS A 115 2.61 19.98 -0.64
CA LYS A 115 1.38 20.19 0.13
C LYS A 115 0.21 19.30 -0.31
N SER A 116 0.27 18.74 -1.53
CA SER A 116 -0.79 17.94 -2.11
C SER A 116 -0.66 16.44 -1.86
N ILE A 117 0.45 15.95 -1.30
CA ILE A 117 0.64 14.53 -0.98
C ILE A 117 0.83 14.34 0.53
N GLY A 118 0.08 13.40 1.09
CA GLY A 118 0.23 12.91 2.45
C GLY A 118 0.86 11.54 2.50
N ARG A 119 1.37 11.18 3.68
CA ARG A 119 2.03 9.90 3.96
C ARG A 119 1.45 9.28 5.22
N ILE A 120 1.12 7.99 5.15
CA ILE A 120 0.76 7.18 6.31
C ILE A 120 1.84 6.14 6.49
N ARG A 121 2.50 6.13 7.65
CA ARG A 121 3.34 5.00 8.06
C ARG A 121 2.42 3.90 8.60
N VAL A 122 2.53 2.71 8.03
CA VAL A 122 1.92 1.48 8.55
C VAL A 122 3.04 0.69 9.20
N THR A 123 2.97 0.47 10.51
CA THR A 123 3.92 -0.35 11.27
C THR A 123 3.29 -1.70 11.56
N LEU A 124 3.99 -2.77 11.22
CA LEU A 124 3.59 -4.15 11.47
C LEU A 124 4.38 -4.74 12.64
N HIS A 125 3.95 -5.90 13.14
CA HIS A 125 4.77 -6.72 14.02
C HIS A 125 6.08 -7.16 13.34
N GLU A 126 7.11 -7.46 14.13
CA GLU A 126 8.41 -7.92 13.62
C GLU A 126 8.21 -9.15 12.70
N LYS A 127 8.87 -9.16 11.55
CA LYS A 127 8.79 -10.22 10.53
C LYS A 127 7.42 -10.47 9.91
N ALA A 128 6.47 -9.54 10.07
CA ALA A 128 5.14 -9.63 9.48
C ALA A 128 5.02 -9.04 8.07
N VAL A 129 6.11 -8.53 7.49
CA VAL A 129 6.17 -8.01 6.13
C VAL A 129 7.20 -8.76 5.30
N LYS A 130 6.81 -9.08 4.07
CA LYS A 130 7.74 -9.48 3.01
C LYS A 130 7.86 -8.32 2.03
N TRP A 131 9.06 -7.81 1.86
CA TRP A 131 9.33 -6.66 1.01
C TRP A 131 10.20 -7.05 -0.17
N TRP A 132 9.89 -6.52 -1.35
CA TRP A 132 10.81 -6.54 -2.49
C TRP A 132 10.73 -5.25 -3.30
N ALA A 133 11.87 -4.88 -3.89
CA ALA A 133 11.99 -3.75 -4.79
C ALA A 133 12.57 -4.17 -6.14
N ARG A 134 12.11 -3.48 -7.18
CA ARG A 134 12.64 -3.56 -8.54
C ARG A 134 13.06 -2.19 -8.99
N ASP A 135 14.36 -2.00 -9.12
CA ASP A 135 14.94 -0.80 -9.71
C ASP A 135 15.20 -1.00 -11.20
N PHE A 136 15.02 0.06 -11.98
CA PHE A 136 15.47 0.12 -13.38
C PHE A 136 16.09 1.49 -13.64
N SER A 137 17.03 1.52 -14.58
CA SER A 137 17.62 2.73 -15.12
C SER A 137 17.75 2.55 -16.63
N LEU A 138 17.20 3.49 -17.39
CA LEU A 138 17.36 3.59 -18.84
C LEU A 138 18.40 4.67 -19.10
N ASN A 139 19.69 4.34 -19.07
CA ASN A 139 20.70 5.24 -19.63
C ASN A 139 20.88 4.92 -21.11
N SER A 140 20.99 5.97 -21.95
CA SER A 140 21.21 5.83 -23.39
C SER A 140 22.60 5.31 -23.77
N GLU A 141 23.47 5.06 -22.79
CA GLU A 141 24.76 4.37 -22.97
C GLU A 141 25.05 3.45 -21.75
N ASP A 142 24.80 2.15 -21.95
CA ASP A 142 25.43 0.94 -21.39
C ASP A 142 26.03 0.93 -19.96
N VAL A 143 25.24 1.18 -18.90
CA VAL A 143 25.52 0.56 -17.58
C VAL A 143 24.22 0.25 -16.84
N TYR A 144 23.94 -1.03 -16.64
CA TYR A 144 22.91 -1.51 -15.71
C TYR A 144 23.55 -1.81 -14.35
N ARG A 145 22.94 -1.32 -13.27
CA ARG A 145 23.30 -1.69 -11.89
C ARG A 145 22.16 -2.49 -11.29
N LYS A 146 22.36 -3.79 -11.08
CA LYS A 146 21.44 -4.62 -10.29
C LYS A 146 21.93 -4.57 -8.84
N VAL A 147 21.31 -3.72 -8.02
CA VAL A 147 21.70 -3.58 -6.61
C VAL A 147 21.09 -4.73 -5.81
N PHE A 148 21.94 -5.53 -5.16
CA PHE A 148 21.48 -6.51 -4.19
C PHE A 148 21.56 -6.03 -2.75
N LEU A 149 20.40 -5.61 -2.20
CA LEU A 149 20.17 -5.47 -0.78
C LEU A 149 19.78 -6.84 -0.20
N TYR A 150 20.53 -7.29 0.79
CA TYR A 150 20.18 -8.37 1.71
C TYR A 150 20.13 -7.76 3.10
N THR A 151 19.10 -8.03 3.90
CA THR A 151 19.22 -7.93 5.36
C THR A 151 19.07 -9.34 5.91
N ASP A 152 20.10 -9.82 6.60
CA ASP A 152 19.94 -11.01 7.41
C ASP A 152 19.08 -10.69 8.65
N TYR A 153 18.72 -11.73 9.41
CA TYR A 153 17.91 -11.64 10.64
C TYR A 153 18.52 -10.75 11.74
N TRP A 154 19.70 -10.16 11.51
CA TRP A 154 20.47 -9.33 12.44
C TRP A 154 20.73 -7.90 11.92
N GLY A 155 20.12 -7.51 10.79
CA GLY A 155 20.22 -6.15 10.26
C GLY A 155 21.53 -5.83 9.54
N ASN A 156 22.33 -6.83 9.16
CA ASN A 156 23.53 -6.57 8.37
C ASN A 156 23.17 -6.47 6.88
N ALA A 157 23.29 -5.26 6.32
CA ALA A 157 23.17 -5.04 4.89
C ALA A 157 24.43 -5.54 4.17
N GLN A 158 24.33 -6.59 3.35
CA GLN A 158 25.40 -6.99 2.44
C GLN A 158 25.05 -6.65 0.99
N TYR A 159 26.05 -6.14 0.26
CA TYR A 159 25.97 -5.69 -1.12
C TYR A 159 26.56 -6.77 -2.04
N THR A 160 25.82 -7.23 -3.04
CA THR A 160 26.41 -7.92 -4.20
C THR A 160 26.03 -7.17 -5.48
N ASP A 161 27.05 -6.90 -6.30
CA ASP A 161 26.89 -6.29 -7.63
C ASP A 161 27.03 -7.41 -8.68
N ASP A 162 26.06 -7.53 -9.59
CA ASP A 162 26.10 -8.44 -10.73
C ASP A 162 25.98 -7.64 -12.04
N TYR A 163 26.93 -7.86 -12.97
CA TYR A 163 27.07 -7.10 -14.22
C TYR A 163 26.79 -8.04 -15.40
N SER A 164 25.78 -7.74 -16.23
CA SER A 164 25.57 -8.43 -17.50
C SER A 164 25.27 -7.45 -18.64
N HIS A 165 25.64 -7.84 -19.87
CA HIS A 165 25.54 -7.01 -21.07
C HIS A 165 24.47 -7.54 -22.04
N THR A 166 23.78 -6.60 -22.69
CA THR A 166 22.82 -6.68 -23.82
C THR A 166 21.30 -6.63 -23.57
N LYS A 167 20.72 -5.55 -24.14
CA LYS A 167 19.41 -5.35 -24.82
C LYS A 167 18.12 -5.48 -24.00
N TYR A 168 17.74 -4.37 -23.36
CA TYR A 168 16.44 -4.10 -22.71
C TYR A 168 15.94 -5.22 -21.80
N TRP A 169 16.41 -5.22 -20.56
CA TRP A 169 15.90 -6.11 -19.55
C TRP A 169 15.44 -5.31 -18.34
N CYS A 170 14.15 -5.39 -18.04
CA CYS A 170 13.65 -5.15 -16.69
C CYS A 170 14.21 -6.29 -15.82
N THR A 171 15.31 -6.05 -15.11
CA THR A 171 15.88 -7.10 -14.25
C THR A 171 14.96 -7.31 -13.05
N ASN A 172 14.43 -8.52 -12.90
CA ASN A 172 13.76 -8.95 -11.69
C ASN A 172 14.83 -9.20 -10.61
N SER A 173 14.75 -8.46 -9.51
CA SER A 173 15.25 -8.91 -8.22
C SER A 173 14.03 -9.24 -7.37
N ASP A 174 13.57 -10.49 -7.47
CA ASP A 174 12.66 -11.02 -6.46
C ASP A 174 13.55 -11.31 -5.24
N ARG A 175 13.40 -10.53 -4.18
CA ARG A 175 14.08 -10.81 -2.91
C ARG A 175 13.11 -10.68 -1.78
N ASP A 176 13.10 -11.69 -0.92
CA ASP A 176 12.37 -11.65 0.33
C ASP A 176 13.28 -10.98 1.36
N ILE A 177 13.12 -9.67 1.53
CA ILE A 177 13.79 -8.95 2.62
C ILE A 177 12.76 -8.74 3.73
N THR A 178 13.10 -9.20 4.92
CA THR A 178 12.30 -9.01 6.13
C THR A 178 12.90 -7.85 6.91
N TYR A 179 12.34 -6.65 6.76
CA TYR A 179 12.73 -5.46 7.52
C TYR A 179 11.94 -5.37 8.84
N ASP A 180 12.43 -4.54 9.77
CA ASP A 180 11.58 -3.98 10.84
C ASP A 180 10.36 -3.34 10.18
N GLY A 181 9.18 -3.87 10.51
CA GLY A 181 8.07 -4.03 9.56
C GLY A 181 7.23 -2.80 9.27
N ASP A 182 7.80 -1.66 8.86
CA ASP A 182 7.01 -0.52 8.40
C ASP A 182 7.03 -0.32 6.87
N PHE A 183 5.96 0.28 6.35
CA PHE A 183 5.89 0.78 4.98
C PHE A 183 5.07 2.07 4.93
N VAL A 184 5.24 2.86 3.85
CA VAL A 184 4.59 4.17 3.71
C VAL A 184 3.58 4.14 2.57
N LEU A 185 2.32 4.42 2.91
CA LEU A 185 1.24 4.69 1.96
C LEU A 185 1.22 6.17 1.59
N TYR A 186 0.89 6.47 0.33
CA TYR A 186 0.75 7.83 -0.18
C TYR A 186 -0.71 8.12 -0.49
N TYR A 187 -1.19 9.33 -0.16
CA TYR A 187 -2.57 9.73 -0.41
C TYR A 187 -2.68 11.22 -0.74
N SER A 188 -3.79 11.62 -1.34
CA SER A 188 -4.03 13.00 -1.74
C SER A 188 -4.41 13.87 -0.54
N LYS A 189 -3.76 15.02 -0.39
CA LYS A 189 -4.11 16.06 0.60
C LYS A 189 -5.09 17.10 0.05
N VAL A 190 -5.69 16.84 -1.12
CA VAL A 190 -6.70 17.75 -1.70
C VAL A 190 -7.92 17.89 -0.79
N ASP A 191 -8.37 16.79 -0.18
CA ASP A 191 -9.35 16.81 0.92
C ASP A 191 -8.60 16.61 2.25
N ALA A 192 -8.79 17.56 3.19
CA ALA A 192 -8.13 17.55 4.49
C ALA A 192 -8.46 16.32 5.35
N GLU A 193 -9.57 15.63 5.07
CA GLU A 193 -10.00 14.44 5.80
C GLU A 193 -9.53 13.13 5.16
N ASP A 194 -8.92 13.15 3.97
CA ASP A 194 -8.56 11.92 3.25
C ASP A 194 -7.56 11.05 4.02
N GLY A 195 -6.62 11.64 4.74
CA GLY A 195 -5.70 10.89 5.61
C GLY A 195 -6.45 10.13 6.71
N LYS A 196 -7.38 10.80 7.40
CA LYS A 196 -8.21 10.18 8.45
C LYS A 196 -9.14 9.11 7.89
N LYS A 197 -9.73 9.33 6.71
CA LYS A 197 -10.58 8.34 6.05
C LYS A 197 -9.79 7.10 5.66
N LEU A 198 -8.56 7.27 5.15
CA LEU A 198 -7.69 6.16 4.78
C LEU A 198 -7.24 5.37 6.02
N LEU A 199 -6.86 6.05 7.11
CA LEU A 199 -6.57 5.41 8.40
C LEU A 199 -7.76 4.59 8.92
N LYS A 200 -8.97 5.16 8.88
CA LYS A 200 -10.20 4.45 9.28
C LYS A 200 -10.48 3.23 8.40
N ALA A 201 -10.28 3.34 7.09
CA ALA A 201 -10.49 2.23 6.17
C ALA A 201 -9.49 1.08 6.41
N LEU A 202 -8.22 1.41 6.67
CA LEU A 202 -7.21 0.42 7.04
C LEU A 202 -7.53 -0.23 8.38
N GLN A 203 -7.92 0.55 9.40
CA GLN A 203 -8.33 0.01 10.70
C GLN A 203 -9.55 -0.90 10.56
N TYR A 204 -10.53 -0.50 9.77
CA TYR A 204 -11.71 -1.30 9.51
C TYR A 204 -11.36 -2.63 8.81
N LEU A 205 -10.40 -2.62 7.89
CA LEU A 205 -9.86 -3.85 7.29
C LEU A 205 -9.24 -4.78 8.33
N VAL A 206 -8.48 -4.24 9.29
CA VAL A 206 -7.93 -5.02 10.41
C VAL A 206 -9.05 -5.67 11.23
N ASP A 207 -10.09 -4.91 11.53
CA ASP A 207 -11.22 -5.38 12.34
C ASP A 207 -12.00 -6.49 11.62
N LEU A 208 -12.22 -6.36 10.30
CA LEU A 208 -12.85 -7.39 9.47
C LEU A 208 -12.03 -8.70 9.42
N GLU A 209 -10.70 -8.61 9.33
CA GLU A 209 -9.86 -9.82 9.37
C GLU A 209 -9.89 -10.52 10.74
N LYS A 210 -9.87 -9.75 11.84
CA LYS A 210 -9.94 -10.31 13.19
C LYS A 210 -11.27 -11.02 13.47
N ALA A 211 -12.39 -10.48 12.96
CA ALA A 211 -13.70 -11.08 13.14
C ALA A 211 -13.85 -12.44 12.42
N GLU A 212 -13.06 -12.72 11.38
CA GLU A 212 -13.05 -14.03 10.73
C GLU A 212 -12.09 -15.02 11.39
N ASP A 213 -11.00 -14.53 11.99
CA ASP A 213 -10.04 -15.36 12.73
C ASP A 213 -10.56 -15.75 14.14
N ASP A 214 -11.64 -15.13 14.64
CA ASP A 214 -12.31 -15.54 15.87
C ASP A 214 -13.42 -16.56 15.58
N PRO A 215 -13.23 -17.86 15.90
CA PRO A 215 -14.26 -18.88 15.68
C PRO A 215 -15.49 -18.72 16.60
N PHE A 216 -15.48 -17.77 17.54
CA PHE A 216 -16.52 -17.58 18.54
C PHE A 216 -17.15 -16.17 18.57
N GLY A 217 -16.51 -15.17 17.94
CA GLY A 217 -17.03 -13.80 17.79
C GLY A 217 -16.73 -12.86 18.95
#